data_AF-A0AAV8ZDU8-F1
#
_entry.id   AF-A0AAV8ZDU8-F1
#
_cell.length_a   1.000
_cell.length_b   1.000
_cell.length_c   1.000
_cell.angle_alpha   90.00
_cell.angle_beta   90.00
_cell.angle_gamma   90.00
#
_symmetry.space_group_name_H-M   'P 1'
#
loop_
_entity.id
_entity.type
_entity.pdbx_description
1 polymer ?
#
loop_
_entity_poly.entity_id
_entity_poly.type
_entity_poly.pdbx_seq_one_letter_code
_entity_poly.pdbx_strand_id
1 'polypeptide(L)'
;MERIHRFAREKLKIHSDKMKQRLDTTSTEIVFKPGDAVWLYAPKRTKGKSPKLQSNWANFKGPYTIIKKINDLVYRIQLSPRSKPKVIHLERFVKYTGHDPPRWFVVEDPPPDDSVIRDE
;
A
#
# COMPACT_ATOMS: atom_id res chain seq x y z
N MET A 1 -25.21 29.94 26.87
CA MET A 1 -24.32 28.79 26.57
C MET A 1 -24.79 27.96 25.38
N GLU A 2 -26.07 27.60 25.25
CA GLU A 2 -26.57 26.67 24.22
C GLU A 2 -26.27 27.05 22.75
N ARG A 3 -26.32 28.34 22.40
CA ARG A 3 -25.98 28.83 21.05
C ARG A 3 -24.52 28.54 20.65
N ILE A 4 -23.60 28.62 21.61
CA ILE A 4 -22.16 28.38 21.38
C ILE A 4 -21.93 26.89 21.11
N HIS A 5 -22.57 26.01 21.89
CA HIS A 5 -22.49 24.56 21.68
C HIS A 5 -23.09 24.14 20.33
N ARG A 6 -24.21 24.75 19.92
CA ARG A 6 -24.83 24.51 18.61
C ARG A 6 -23.88 24.88 17.48
N PHE A 7 -23.30 26.08 17.54
CA PHE A 7 -22.34 26.57 16.55
C PHE A 7 -21.10 25.65 16.44
N ALA A 8 -20.54 25.22 17.57
CA ALA A 8 -19.40 24.31 17.58
C ALA A 8 -19.73 22.95 16.93
N ARG A 9 -20.88 22.36 17.24
CA ARG A 9 -21.33 21.08 16.64
C ARG A 9 -21.54 21.18 15.14
N GLU A 10 -22.15 22.28 14.68
CA GLU A 10 -22.38 22.52 13.25
C GLU A 10 -21.05 22.61 12.49
N LYS A 11 -20.08 23.36 13.01
CA LYS A 11 -18.74 23.45 12.41
C LYS A 11 -18.05 22.09 12.38
N LEU A 12 -18.08 21.32 13.48
CA LEU A 12 -17.50 19.97 13.52
C LEU A 12 -18.12 19.06 12.45
N LYS A 13 -19.45 19.11 12.27
CA LYS A 13 -20.14 18.35 11.23
C LYS A 13 -19.66 18.74 9.84
N ILE A 14 -19.65 20.04 9.53
CA ILE A 14 -19.18 20.55 8.22
C ILE A 14 -17.73 20.11 7.96
N HIS A 15 -16.86 20.18 8.95
CA HIS A 15 -15.46 19.75 8.80
C HIS A 15 -15.34 18.24 8.59
N SER A 16 -16.14 17.44 9.29
CA SER A 16 -16.21 15.98 9.11
C SER A 16 -16.69 15.61 7.71
N ASP A 17 -17.76 16.25 7.23
CA ASP A 17 -18.34 15.99 5.91
C ASP A 17 -17.36 16.37 4.79
N LYS A 18 -16.69 17.52 4.93
CA LYS A 18 -15.62 17.94 4.01
C LYS A 18 -14.43 16.99 4.01
N MET A 19 -14.05 16.45 5.18
CA MET A 19 -12.97 15.47 5.28
C MET A 19 -13.33 14.18 4.54
N LYS A 20 -14.55 13.68 4.77
CA LYS A 20 -15.06 12.49 4.08
C LYS A 20 -15.01 12.67 2.56
N GLN A 21 -15.59 13.75 2.04
CA GLN A 21 -15.59 14.03 0.60
C GLN A 21 -14.18 14.07 -0.02
N ARG A 22 -13.19 14.64 0.69
CA ARG A 22 -11.81 14.69 0.22
C ARG A 22 -11.20 13.30 0.11
N LEU A 23 -11.42 12.45 1.11
CA LEU A 23 -10.91 11.08 1.12
C LEU A 23 -11.58 10.25 0.03
N ASP A 24 -12.91 10.34 -0.11
CA ASP A 24 -13.66 9.62 -1.14
C ASP A 24 -13.16 10.00 -2.55
N THR A 25 -12.93 11.31 -2.80
CA THR A 25 -12.44 11.80 -4.12
C THR A 25 -10.99 11.37 -4.43
N THR A 26 -10.15 11.20 -3.40
CA THR A 26 -8.71 10.87 -3.58
C THR A 26 -8.47 9.36 -3.59
N SER A 27 -9.49 8.56 -3.31
CA SER A 27 -9.36 7.10 -3.28
C SER A 27 -9.21 6.56 -4.72
N THR A 28 -7.98 6.25 -5.11
CA THR A 28 -7.73 5.51 -6.35
C THR A 28 -7.94 4.02 -6.08
N GLU A 29 -8.78 3.37 -6.88
CA GLU A 29 -8.96 1.91 -6.86
C GLU A 29 -7.74 1.21 -7.48
N ILE A 30 -6.62 1.23 -6.76
CA ILE A 30 -5.43 0.45 -7.13
C ILE A 30 -5.65 -0.97 -6.63
N VAL A 31 -5.92 -1.90 -7.55
CA VAL A 31 -6.05 -3.31 -7.21
C VAL A 31 -4.70 -4.00 -7.40
N PHE A 32 -4.21 -4.63 -6.35
CA PHE A 32 -3.02 -5.49 -6.41
C PHE A 32 -3.42 -6.97 -6.44
N LYS A 33 -2.63 -7.77 -7.13
CA LYS A 33 -2.79 -9.23 -7.21
C LYS A 33 -1.79 -9.94 -6.30
N PRO A 34 -2.11 -11.14 -5.79
CA PRO A 34 -1.10 -12.03 -5.23
C PRO A 34 0.07 -12.22 -6.22
N GLY A 35 1.30 -12.16 -5.73
CA GLY A 35 2.51 -12.16 -6.55
C GLY A 35 3.09 -10.78 -6.84
N ASP A 36 2.28 -9.70 -6.76
CA ASP A 36 2.76 -8.36 -7.05
C ASP A 36 3.80 -7.87 -6.02
N ALA A 37 4.79 -7.13 -6.53
CA ALA A 37 5.82 -6.45 -5.77
C ALA A 37 5.34 -5.06 -5.31
N VAL A 38 5.42 -4.80 -4.01
CA VAL A 38 5.03 -3.51 -3.43
C VAL A 38 6.05 -2.97 -2.44
N TRP A 39 6.29 -1.66 -2.48
CA TRP A 39 6.96 -0.93 -1.40
C TRP A 39 5.99 -0.70 -0.25
N LEU A 40 6.47 -0.91 0.98
CA LEU A 40 5.69 -0.63 2.19
C LEU A 40 6.09 0.71 2.80
N TYR A 41 5.16 1.64 2.92
CA TYR A 41 5.35 2.83 3.74
C TYR A 41 5.28 2.49 5.24
N ALA A 42 6.40 2.61 5.95
CA ALA A 42 6.53 2.31 7.37
C ALA A 42 7.24 3.47 8.10
N PRO A 43 6.51 4.54 8.47
CA PRO A 43 7.09 5.70 9.11
C PRO A 43 7.77 5.30 10.42
N LYS A 44 9.09 5.44 10.48
CA LYS A 44 9.88 5.12 11.67
C LYS A 44 10.38 6.43 12.28
N ARG A 45 9.87 6.76 13.47
CA ARG A 45 10.36 7.91 14.23
C ARG A 45 11.79 7.63 14.70
N THR A 46 12.75 8.42 14.21
CA THR A 46 14.12 8.46 14.74
C THR A 46 14.18 9.40 15.94
N LYS A 47 14.71 8.93 17.07
CA LYS A 47 14.93 9.77 18.26
C LYS A 47 15.86 10.94 17.93
N GLY A 48 15.61 12.11 18.51
CA GLY A 48 16.42 13.32 18.27
C GLY A 48 16.16 14.03 16.93
N LYS A 49 15.27 13.52 16.08
CA LYS A 49 14.85 14.19 14.84
C LYS A 49 13.35 14.49 14.87
N SER A 50 12.97 15.68 14.44
CA SER A 50 11.55 16.03 14.28
C SER A 50 10.92 15.16 13.20
N PRO A 51 9.78 14.49 13.44
CA PRO A 51 9.12 13.64 12.45
C PRO A 51 8.81 14.34 11.13
N LYS A 52 8.56 15.65 11.17
CA LYS A 52 8.23 16.46 9.98
C LYS A 52 9.44 16.72 9.07
N LEU A 53 10.65 16.62 9.59
CA LEU A 53 11.89 16.83 8.84
C LEU A 53 12.52 15.52 8.36
N GLN A 54 11.85 14.38 8.60
CA GLN A 54 12.33 13.08 8.14
C GLN A 54 11.92 12.86 6.70
N SER A 55 12.84 12.38 5.85
CA SER A 55 12.53 12.06 4.46
C SER A 55 11.45 10.99 4.39
N ASN A 56 10.42 11.25 3.58
CA ASN A 56 9.35 10.29 3.33
C ASN A 56 9.88 9.04 2.61
N TRP A 57 10.88 9.19 1.73
CA TRP A 57 11.45 8.08 0.99
C TRP A 57 12.20 7.08 1.89
N ALA A 58 12.90 7.59 2.91
CA ALA A 58 13.61 6.76 3.88
C ALA A 58 12.67 5.88 4.75
N ASN A 59 11.37 6.17 4.75
CA ASN A 59 10.36 5.38 5.45
C ASN A 59 9.77 4.25 4.61
N PHE A 60 10.08 4.16 3.31
CA PHE A 60 9.71 3.01 2.51
C PHE A 60 10.64 1.85 2.81
N LYS A 61 10.04 0.69 3.03
CA LYS A 61 10.74 -0.57 3.24
C LYS A 61 10.58 -1.44 2.02
N GLY A 62 11.64 -2.21 1.77
CA GLY A 62 11.94 -3.04 0.61
C GLY A 62 10.75 -3.68 -0.11
N PRO A 63 10.96 -4.21 -1.31
CA PRO A 63 9.90 -4.87 -2.03
C PRO A 63 9.36 -6.05 -1.23
N TYR A 64 8.08 -5.99 -0.88
CA TYR A 64 7.32 -7.10 -0.34
C TYR A 64 6.52 -7.74 -1.47
N THR A 65 6.28 -9.04 -1.38
CA THR A 65 5.34 -9.75 -2.24
C THR A 65 4.00 -9.86 -1.53
N ILE A 66 2.93 -9.61 -2.26
CA ILE A 66 1.58 -9.87 -1.78
C ILE A 66 1.34 -11.38 -1.85
N ILE A 67 1.07 -12.01 -0.71
CA ILE A 67 0.74 -13.44 -0.65
C ILE A 67 -0.75 -13.63 -0.96
N LYS A 68 -1.59 -12.82 -0.34
CA LYS A 68 -3.05 -13.01 -0.37
C LYS A 68 -3.76 -11.70 -0.14
N LYS A 69 -4.84 -11.48 -0.90
CA LYS A 69 -5.85 -10.47 -0.64
C LYS A 69 -6.82 -11.00 0.42
N ILE A 70 -6.91 -10.31 1.58
CA ILE A 70 -7.86 -10.67 2.64
C ILE A 70 -9.18 -9.94 2.39
N ASN A 71 -9.08 -8.65 2.09
CA ASN A 71 -10.20 -7.79 1.73
C ASN A 71 -9.75 -6.82 0.63
N ASP A 72 -10.65 -6.01 0.08
CA ASP A 72 -10.32 -5.04 -0.97
C ASP A 72 -9.24 -4.04 -0.56
N LEU A 73 -9.25 -3.66 0.71
CA LEU A 73 -8.30 -2.70 1.28
C LEU A 73 -7.20 -3.35 2.14
N VAL A 74 -7.26 -4.66 2.40
CA VAL A 74 -6.36 -5.32 3.36
C VAL A 74 -5.69 -6.52 2.72
N TYR A 75 -4.36 -6.49 2.69
CA TYR A 75 -3.54 -7.52 2.06
C TYR A 75 -2.56 -8.12 3.05
N ARG A 76 -2.21 -9.38 2.81
CA ARG A 76 -1.13 -10.07 3.50
C ARG A 76 0.11 -10.05 2.62
N ILE A 77 1.19 -9.47 3.14
CA ILE A 77 2.46 -9.29 2.44
C ILE A 77 3.59 -10.00 3.15
N GLN A 78 4.67 -10.30 2.43
CA GLN A 78 5.84 -10.98 2.96
C GLN A 78 7.11 -10.50 2.27
N LEU A 79 8.20 -10.35 3.03
CA LEU A 79 9.48 -9.83 2.52
C LEU A 79 10.36 -10.92 1.92
N SER A 80 10.21 -12.16 2.38
CA SER A 80 10.91 -13.33 1.88
C SER A 80 10.17 -14.58 2.33
N PRO A 81 10.31 -15.74 1.65
CA PRO A 81 9.57 -16.95 2.02
C PRO A 81 9.75 -17.40 3.48
N ARG A 82 10.90 -17.05 4.09
CA ARG A 82 11.21 -17.36 5.51
C ARG A 82 10.72 -16.29 6.49
N SER A 83 10.37 -15.09 6.02
CA SER A 83 9.95 -13.99 6.88
C SER A 83 8.51 -14.16 7.36
N LYS A 84 8.19 -13.61 8.53
CA LYS A 84 6.81 -13.62 9.04
C LYS A 84 5.93 -12.69 8.18
N PRO A 85 4.79 -13.17 7.65
CA PRO A 85 3.90 -12.35 6.86
C PRO A 85 3.21 -11.28 7.72
N LYS A 86 2.87 -10.15 7.10
CA LYS A 86 2.24 -8.99 7.74
C LYS A 86 0.93 -8.65 7.04
N VAL A 87 -0.08 -8.21 7.80
CA VAL A 87 -1.35 -7.74 7.26
C VAL A 87 -1.37 -6.22 7.28
N ILE A 88 -1.55 -5.59 6.12
CA ILE A 88 -1.39 -4.14 5.93
C ILE A 88 -2.48 -3.60 4.98
N HIS A 89 -2.85 -2.34 5.21
CA HIS A 89 -3.81 -1.59 4.41
C HIS A 89 -3.23 -1.12 3.07
N LEU A 90 -4.06 -1.11 2.03
CA LEU A 90 -3.75 -0.76 0.63
C LEU A 90 -3.03 0.59 0.49
N GLU A 91 -3.52 1.62 1.18
CA GLU A 91 -2.96 2.98 1.12
C GLU A 91 -1.50 3.08 1.58
N ARG A 92 -0.96 2.05 2.22
CA ARG A 92 0.45 1.99 2.63
C ARG A 92 1.34 1.31 1.61
N PHE A 93 0.78 0.85 0.50
CA PHE A 93 1.53 0.25 -0.60
C PHE A 93 1.81 1.28 -1.68
N VAL A 94 2.98 1.16 -2.28
CA VAL A 94 3.33 1.82 -3.52
C VAL A 94 3.81 0.75 -4.48
N LYS A 95 3.34 0.77 -5.73
CA LYS A 95 3.74 -0.20 -6.74
C LYS A 95 5.27 -0.18 -6.89
N TYR A 96 5.88 -1.36 -6.93
CA TYR A 96 7.33 -1.45 -7.18
C TYR A 96 7.62 -1.17 -8.65
N THR A 97 8.46 -0.17 -8.94
CA THR A 97 8.87 0.25 -10.30
C THR A 97 10.38 0.09 -10.50
N GLY A 98 10.99 -0.94 -9.92
CA GLY A 98 12.42 -1.23 -10.08
C GLY A 98 12.69 -2.17 -11.26
N HIS A 99 13.82 -1.97 -11.94
CA HIS A 99 14.27 -2.79 -13.08
C HIS A 99 14.87 -4.15 -12.66
N ASP A 100 15.32 -4.26 -11.41
CA ASP A 100 15.89 -5.49 -10.84
C ASP A 100 15.05 -5.96 -9.65
N PRO A 101 14.09 -6.86 -9.86
CA PRO A 101 13.40 -7.49 -8.74
C PRO A 101 14.40 -8.31 -7.92
N PRO A 102 14.34 -8.28 -6.57
CA PRO A 102 15.24 -9.07 -5.74
C PRO A 102 15.23 -10.54 -6.15
N ARG A 103 16.37 -11.23 -6.03
CA ARG A 103 16.62 -12.62 -6.45
C ARG A 103 15.61 -13.69 -6.00
N TRP A 104 14.70 -13.39 -5.08
CA TRP A 104 13.64 -14.28 -4.58
C TRP A 104 12.25 -13.93 -5.14
N PHE A 105 12.11 -12.89 -5.97
CA PHE A 105 10.96 -12.65 -6.82
C PHE A 105 11.05 -13.59 -8.01
N VAL A 106 10.32 -14.70 -7.94
CA VAL A 106 10.01 -15.49 -9.12
C VAL A 106 8.87 -14.75 -9.81
N VAL A 107 9.19 -13.97 -10.84
CA VAL A 107 8.21 -13.72 -11.88
C VAL A 107 8.00 -15.09 -12.50
N GLU A 108 6.84 -15.70 -12.27
CA GLU A 108 6.45 -16.83 -13.11
C GLU A 108 6.38 -16.26 -14.52
N ASP A 109 7.43 -16.50 -15.31
CA ASP A 109 7.37 -16.27 -16.74
C ASP A 109 6.13 -16.98 -17.25
N PRO A 110 5.31 -16.35 -18.11
CA PRO A 110 4.19 -17.04 -18.72
C PRO A 110 4.70 -18.36 -19.32
N PRO A 111 3.95 -19.47 -19.16
CA PRO A 111 4.37 -20.77 -19.67
C PRO A 111 4.82 -20.61 -21.14
N PRO A 112 5.93 -21.24 -21.55
CA PRO A 112 6.30 -21.29 -22.95
C PRO A 112 5.10 -21.76 -23.76
N ASP A 113 4.72 -20.98 -24.77
CA ASP A 113 3.61 -21.31 -25.65
C ASP A 113 4.00 -22.55 -26.47
N ASP A 114 3.60 -23.73 -25.99
CA ASP A 114 3.86 -25.02 -26.62
C ASP A 114 3.12 -25.17 -27.99
N SER A 115 2.40 -24.14 -28.46
CA SER A 115 1.66 -24.19 -29.72
C SER A 115 2.52 -24.01 -30.99
N VAL A 116 3.86 -23.90 -30.87
CA VAL A 116 4.75 -23.67 -32.04
C VAL A 116 5.47 -24.94 -32.52
N ILE A 117 5.31 -26.09 -31.86
CA ILE A 117 5.91 -27.37 -32.30
C ILE A 117 4.85 -28.27 -32.90
N ARG A 118 4.34 -27.89 -34.07
CA ARG A 118 3.68 -28.79 -35.03
C ARG A 118 3.63 -28.06 -36.36
N ASP A 119 4.69 -28.23 -37.15
CA ASP A 119 4.67 -28.32 -38.61
C ASP A 119 6.13 -28.41 -39.13
N GLU A 120 6.65 -29.64 -39.21
CA GLU A 120 7.40 -30.19 -40.36
C GLU A 120 7.58 -31.71 -40.21
#